data_AF-A0AAD8EB40-F1
#
_entry.id   AF-A0AAD8EB40-F1
#
_cell.length_a   1.000
_cell.length_b   1.000
_cell.length_c   1.000
_cell.angle_alpha   90.00
_cell.angle_beta   90.00
_cell.angle_gamma   90.00
#
_symmetry.space_group_name_H-M   'P 1'
#
loop_
_entity.id
_entity.type
_entity.pdbx_description
1 polymer ?
#
loop_
_entity_poly.entity_id
_entity_poly.type
_entity_poly.pdbx_seq_one_letter_code
_entity_poly.pdbx_strand_id
1 'polypeptide(L)'
;FCAWLIEDFVMVLLRTFFYITEESHGSFRLNFYLHNVYSRMWESKFRDMVTFKVLGEIRDECVQQVSQKPNFIGIGKIRFLPKTQTCRPIISW
;
A
#
# COMPACT_ATOMS: atom_id res chain seq x y z
N PHE A 1 11.29 -19.41 25.19
CA PHE A 1 11.75 -19.97 23.90
C PHE A 1 10.72 -19.78 22.79
N CYS A 2 9.48 -20.30 22.91
CA CYS A 2 8.48 -20.19 21.83
C CYS A 2 8.13 -18.75 21.44
N ALA A 3 7.99 -17.83 22.41
CA ALA A 3 7.72 -16.42 22.13
C ALA A 3 8.81 -15.80 21.24
N TRP A 4 10.08 -15.94 21.65
CA TRP A 4 11.24 -15.49 20.86
C TRP A 4 11.27 -16.07 19.45
N LEU A 5 11.01 -17.38 19.29
CA LEU A 5 10.97 -18.00 17.96
C LEU A 5 9.89 -17.39 17.07
N ILE A 6 8.70 -17.12 17.62
CA ILE A 6 7.60 -16.54 16.84
C ILE A 6 7.89 -15.07 16.53
N GLU A 7 8.22 -14.27 17.54
CA GLU A 7 8.33 -12.81 17.44
C GLU A 7 9.58 -12.36 16.68
N ASP A 8 10.74 -12.99 16.94
CA ASP A 8 12.02 -12.52 16.42
C ASP A 8 12.47 -13.29 15.18
N PHE A 9 12.01 -14.53 14.98
CA PHE A 9 12.37 -15.32 13.82
C PHE A 9 11.25 -15.40 12.78
N VAL A 10 10.10 -15.98 13.16
CA VAL A 10 8.99 -16.21 12.20
C VAL A 10 8.42 -14.90 11.70
N MET A 11 8.13 -13.94 12.58
CA MET A 11 7.54 -12.65 12.18
C MET A 11 8.51 -11.82 11.33
N VAL A 12 9.81 -11.86 11.62
CA VAL A 12 10.82 -11.19 10.78
C VAL A 12 10.87 -11.82 9.40
N LEU A 13 10.95 -13.16 9.31
CA LEU A 13 10.95 -13.88 8.04
C LEU A 13 9.70 -13.53 7.21
N LEU A 14 8.52 -13.58 7.82
CA LEU A 14 7.27 -13.25 7.15
C LEU A 14 7.26 -11.81 6.63
N ARG A 15 7.70 -10.82 7.44
CA ARG A 15 7.77 -9.41 7.02
C ARG A 15 8.78 -9.17 5.90
N THR A 16 9.91 -9.89 5.91
CA THR A 16 10.97 -9.74 4.91
C THR A 16 10.56 -10.27 3.53
N PHE A 17 9.80 -11.36 3.47
CA PHE A 17 9.47 -12.02 2.21
C PHE A 17 8.05 -11.75 1.71
N PHE A 18 7.11 -11.50 2.63
CA PHE A 18 5.70 -11.36 2.30
C PHE A 18 5.15 -9.98 2.62
N TYR A 19 4.39 -9.46 1.67
CA TYR A 19 3.39 -8.44 1.90
C TYR A 19 2.11 -9.11 2.42
N ILE A 20 1.76 -8.81 3.67
CA ILE A 20 0.62 -9.40 4.37
C ILE A 20 -0.51 -8.37 4.42
N THR A 21 -1.72 -8.79 4.05
CA THR A 21 -2.89 -7.92 4.08
C THR A 21 -4.16 -8.67 4.43
N GLU A 22 -5.08 -7.99 5.09
CA GLU A 22 -6.39 -8.54 5.43
C GLU A 22 -7.32 -8.54 4.22
N GLU A 23 -8.23 -9.51 4.19
CA GLU A 23 -9.31 -9.56 3.23
C GLU A 23 -10.36 -8.48 3.51
N SER A 24 -10.52 -7.57 2.56
CA SER A 24 -11.49 -6.47 2.63
C SER A 24 -12.99 -6.83 2.79
N HIS A 25 -13.40 -8.10 2.72
CA HIS A 25 -14.82 -8.50 2.72
C HIS A 25 -15.27 -9.16 4.04
N GLY A 26 -14.84 -8.59 5.18
CA GLY A 26 -15.33 -8.97 6.51
C GLY A 26 -14.83 -10.32 7.02
N SER A 27 -13.85 -10.92 6.35
CA SER A 27 -13.16 -12.12 6.84
C SER A 27 -11.88 -11.69 7.52
N PHE A 28 -11.62 -12.18 8.75
CA PHE A 28 -10.32 -12.04 9.43
C PHE A 28 -9.22 -12.91 8.78
N ARG A 29 -9.28 -13.08 7.46
CA ARG A 29 -8.35 -13.88 6.68
C ARG A 29 -7.18 -13.01 6.25
N LEU A 30 -5.98 -13.49 6.53
CA LEU A 30 -4.74 -12.89 6.08
C LEU A 30 -4.34 -13.50 4.74
N ASN A 31 -4.07 -12.63 3.78
CA ASN A 31 -3.50 -12.99 2.49
C ASN A 31 -2.01 -12.64 2.48
N PHE A 32 -1.20 -13.58 2.01
CA PHE A 32 0.25 -13.46 1.94
C PHE A 32 0.67 -13.39 0.49
N TYR A 33 1.32 -12.30 0.09
CA TYR A 33 1.84 -12.10 -1.25
C TYR A 33 3.34 -11.95 -1.17
N LEU A 34 4.10 -12.61 -2.04
CA LEU A 34 5.55 -12.34 -2.11
C LEU A 34 5.78 -10.89 -2.51
N HIS A 35 6.77 -10.23 -1.89
CA HIS A 35 7.06 -8.82 -2.17
C HIS A 35 7.32 -8.54 -3.65
N ASN A 36 8.04 -9.42 -4.35
CA ASN A 36 8.33 -9.25 -5.78
C ASN A 36 7.06 -9.23 -6.66
N VAL A 37 6.08 -10.10 -6.36
CA VAL A 37 4.81 -10.15 -7.06
C VAL A 37 3.98 -8.91 -6.73
N TYR A 38 3.96 -8.53 -5.44
CA TYR A 38 3.28 -7.33 -4.99
C TYR A 38 3.83 -6.06 -5.66
N SER A 39 5.16 -5.89 -5.69
CA SER A 39 5.83 -4.73 -6.31
C SER A 39 5.51 -4.62 -7.80
N ARG A 40 5.54 -5.73 -8.55
CA ARG A 40 5.17 -5.73 -9.98
C ARG A 40 3.72 -5.28 -10.21
N MET A 41 2.80 -5.79 -9.41
CA MET A 41 1.39 -5.38 -9.48
C MET A 41 1.24 -3.89 -9.10
N TRP A 42 1.91 -3.45 -8.03
CA TRP A 42 1.92 -2.06 -7.57
C TRP A 42 2.43 -1.12 -8.66
N GLU A 43 3.58 -1.43 -9.27
CA GLU A 43 4.20 -0.62 -10.33
C GLU A 43 3.29 -0.50 -11.56
N SER A 44 2.67 -1.61 -11.98
CA SER A 44 1.71 -1.59 -13.09
C SER A 44 0.53 -0.67 -12.78
N LYS A 45 -0.06 -0.78 -11.58
CA LYS A 45 -1.23 0.03 -11.21
C LYS A 45 -0.89 1.49 -10.94
N PHE A 46 0.27 1.76 -10.37
CA PHE A 46 0.78 3.12 -10.19
C PHE A 46 0.95 3.80 -11.56
N ARG A 47 1.55 3.09 -12.53
CA ARG A 47 1.72 3.58 -13.90
C ARG A 47 0.37 3.84 -14.57
N ASP A 48 -0.60 2.94 -14.42
CA ASP A 48 -1.98 3.14 -14.92
C ASP A 48 -2.55 4.45 -14.34
N MET A 49 -2.48 4.64 -13.02
CA MET A 49 -3.06 5.82 -12.34
C MET A 49 -2.40 7.13 -12.76
N VAL A 50 -1.08 7.13 -12.98
CA VAL A 50 -0.37 8.30 -13.53
C VAL A 50 -0.81 8.56 -14.98
N THR A 51 -0.93 7.50 -15.80
CA THR A 51 -1.34 7.61 -17.20
C THR A 51 -2.76 8.15 -17.35
N PHE A 52 -3.69 7.69 -16.51
CA PHE A 52 -5.07 8.17 -16.47
C PHE A 52 -5.24 9.51 -15.72
N LYS A 53 -4.15 10.17 -15.34
CA LYS A 53 -4.13 11.46 -14.61
C LYS A 53 -4.91 11.44 -13.28
N VAL A 54 -5.02 10.27 -12.65
CA VAL A 54 -5.58 10.12 -11.30
C VAL A 54 -4.54 10.56 -10.25
N LEU A 55 -3.26 10.32 -10.53
CA LEU A 55 -2.13 10.82 -9.74
C LEU A 55 -1.35 11.86 -10.54
N GLY A 56 -0.99 12.94 -9.89
CA GLY A 56 -0.12 13.98 -10.43
C GLY A 56 1.03 14.25 -9.48
N GLU A 57 2.21 14.45 -10.05
CA GLU A 57 3.37 14.89 -9.27
C GLU A 57 3.15 16.34 -8.80
N ILE A 58 3.43 16.58 -7.52
CA ILE A 58 3.37 17.90 -6.92
C ILE A 58 4.80 18.26 -6.54
N ARG A 59 5.29 19.39 -7.04
CA ARG A 59 6.60 19.91 -6.66
C ARG A 59 6.59 20.36 -5.19
N ASP A 60 7.70 20.20 -4.50
CA ASP A 60 7.84 20.55 -3.08
C ASP A 60 7.45 22.00 -2.78
N GLU A 61 7.83 22.92 -3.66
CA GLU A 61 7.48 24.35 -3.62
C GLU A 61 5.96 24.60 -3.68
N CYS A 62 5.20 23.71 -4.32
CA CYS A 62 3.75 23.81 -4.44
C CYS A 62 3.00 23.12 -3.30
N VAL A 63 3.67 22.29 -2.47
CA VAL A 63 3.01 21.52 -1.41
C VAL A 63 2.29 22.44 -0.43
N GLN A 64 2.92 23.54 -0.03
CA GLN A 64 2.28 24.51 0.88
C GLN A 64 1.03 25.15 0.26
N GLN A 65 1.08 25.51 -1.03
CA GLN A 65 -0.07 26.08 -1.73
C GLN A 65 -1.22 25.08 -1.86
N VAL A 66 -0.90 23.79 -2.09
CA VAL A 66 -1.91 22.73 -2.14
C VAL A 66 -2.52 22.49 -0.75
N SER A 67 -1.71 22.55 0.31
CA SER A 67 -2.18 22.35 1.69
C SER A 67 -3.17 23.42 2.17
N GLN A 68 -3.12 24.62 1.58
CA GLN A 68 -4.01 25.73 1.90
C GLN A 68 -5.34 25.68 1.13
N LYS A 69 -5.51 24.74 0.19
CA LYS A 69 -6.76 24.61 -0.56
C LYS A 69 -7.88 24.08 0.35
N PRO A 70 -9.12 24.55 0.19
CA PRO A 70 -10.25 24.13 1.02
C PRO A 70 -10.57 22.63 0.93
N ASN A 71 -10.15 21.96 -0.15
CA ASN A 71 -10.35 20.52 -0.37
C ASN A 71 -9.14 19.67 0.00
N PHE A 72 -8.14 20.24 0.68
CA PHE A 72 -6.99 19.48 1.15
C PHE A 72 -7.38 18.63 2.35
N ILE A 73 -7.26 17.31 2.20
CA ILE A 73 -7.65 16.34 3.24
C ILE A 73 -6.43 15.95 4.11
N GLY A 74 -5.21 16.16 3.61
CA GLY A 74 -3.97 15.81 4.30
C GLY A 74 -2.93 15.17 3.38
N ILE A 75 -1.83 14.74 3.98
CA ILE A 75 -0.80 13.92 3.33
C ILE A 75 -0.97 12.49 3.84
N GLY A 76 -1.09 11.54 2.92
CA GLY A 76 -1.19 10.12 3.25
C GLY A 76 -0.31 9.29 2.32
N LYS A 77 -0.13 8.03 2.69
CA LYS A 77 0.57 7.03 1.85
C LYS A 77 -0.45 6.24 1.07
N ILE A 78 -0.24 6.14 -0.25
CA ILE A 78 -1.06 5.27 -1.10
C ILE A 78 -0.60 3.83 -0.90
N ARG A 79 -1.52 2.97 -0.48
CA ARG A 79 -1.33 1.53 -0.39
C ARG A 79 -2.27 0.85 -1.37
N PHE A 80 -1.80 -0.24 -1.97
CA PHE A 80 -2.56 -1.00 -2.96
C PHE A 80 -2.98 -2.34 -2.36
N LEU A 81 -4.28 -2.62 -2.39
CA LEU A 81 -4.87 -3.86 -1.89
C LEU A 81 -5.13 -4.82 -3.08
N PRO A 82 -4.44 -5.97 -3.17
CA PRO A 82 -4.69 -6.96 -4.21
C PRO A 82 -6.14 -7.47 -4.16
N LYS A 83 -6.71 -7.65 -5.34
CA LYS A 83 -7.97 -8.35 -5.60
C LYS A 83 -7.70 -9.45 -6.63
N THR A 84 -8.65 -10.38 -6.79
CA THR A 84 -8.51 -11.54 -7.67
C THR A 84 -8.06 -11.19 -9.10
N GLN A 85 -8.50 -10.04 -9.62
CA GLN A 85 -8.16 -9.60 -10.99
C GLN A 85 -7.69 -8.13 -11.06
N THR A 86 -7.77 -7.40 -9.97
CA THR A 86 -7.54 -5.94 -9.94
C THR A 86 -6.82 -5.55 -8.66
N CYS A 87 -6.59 -4.26 -8.47
CA CYS A 87 -6.03 -3.74 -7.24
C CYS A 87 -6.81 -2.50 -6.82
N ARG A 88 -7.12 -2.38 -5.53
CA ARG A 88 -7.80 -1.22 -4.97
C ARG A 88 -6.77 -0.29 -4.33
N PRO A 89 -6.58 0.94 -4.83
CA PRO A 89 -5.80 1.94 -4.11
C PRO A 89 -6.59 2.40 -2.87
N ILE A 90 -5.89 2.51 -1.74
CA ILE A 90 -6.39 3.06 -0.48
C ILE A 90 -5.38 4.09 0.03
N ILE A 91 -5.87 5.11 0.73
CA ILE A 91 -5.03 6.10 1.39
C ILE A 91 -4.92 5.70 2.86
N SER A 92 -3.70 5.49 3.32
CA SER A 92 -3.38 5.41 4.75
C SER A 92 -2.95 6.81 5.20
N TRP A 93 -3.79 7.45 6.01
CA TRP A 93 -3.53 8.74 6.63
C TRP A 93 -2.54 8.59 7.79
#